data_AF-A0A833SEG5-F1
#
_entry.id   AF-A0A833SEG5-F1
#
_cell.length_a   1.000
_cell.length_b   1.000
_cell.length_c   1.000
_cell.angle_alpha   90.00
_cell.angle_beta   90.00
_cell.angle_gamma   90.00
#
_symmetry.space_group_name_H-M   'P 1'
#
loop_
_entity.id
_entity.type
_entity.pdbx_description
1 polymer ?
#
loop_
_entity_poly.entity_id
_entity_poly.type
_entity_poly.pdbx_seq_one_letter_code
_entity_poly.pdbx_strand_id
1 'polypeptide(L)'
;MNSFIKITTWLLVVAVSVVSAKMHIWVFDGAHYGADRWSMKFSTTRKCYTFSSCLDENSVGADWEGIDGSAVVFYEKEQCQGSKFVSRSVPKGQAMFSFSKGAKSFMVWDDGMYATKGIELECLERATLNATNASDSSAAAFDDVILPSSDSSLGNA
;
A
#
# COMPACT_ATOMS: atom_id res chain seq x y z
N MET A 1 5.12 -1.02 72.71
CA MET A 1 6.12 -0.40 71.80
C MET A 1 6.06 -1.19 70.50
N ASN A 2 5.06 -0.94 69.64
CA ASN A 2 4.80 -1.78 68.47
C ASN A 2 4.61 -0.86 67.26
N SER A 3 5.72 -0.59 66.58
CA SER A 3 5.77 0.18 65.35
C SER A 3 5.51 -0.76 64.17
N PHE A 4 4.35 -0.60 63.52
CA PHE A 4 4.02 -1.32 62.30
C PHE A 4 4.70 -0.64 61.11
N ILE A 5 5.67 -1.34 60.51
CA ILE A 5 6.40 -0.94 59.31
C ILE A 5 5.43 -0.96 58.13
N LYS A 6 5.04 0.22 57.62
CA LYS A 6 4.27 0.36 56.38
C LYS A 6 5.23 0.25 55.20
N ILE A 7 5.21 -0.88 54.50
CA ILE A 7 5.97 -1.09 53.27
C ILE A 7 5.11 -0.54 52.12
N THR A 8 5.41 0.68 51.69
CA THR A 8 4.78 1.31 50.52
C THR A 8 5.50 0.81 49.26
N THR A 9 4.87 -0.14 48.55
CA THR A 9 5.38 -0.66 47.28
C THR A 9 5.24 0.42 46.20
N TRP A 10 6.37 0.98 45.76
CA TRP A 10 6.42 1.88 44.60
C TRP A 10 6.44 1.05 43.32
N LEU A 11 5.34 1.11 42.56
CA LEU A 11 5.28 0.61 41.18
C LEU A 11 6.01 1.59 40.27
N LEU A 12 7.24 1.26 39.89
CA LEU A 12 7.98 1.95 38.83
C LEU A 12 7.35 1.58 37.48
N VAL A 13 6.46 2.44 36.99
CA VAL A 13 5.99 2.38 35.60
C VAL A 13 7.11 2.93 34.73
N VAL A 14 7.93 2.04 34.17
CA VAL A 14 8.91 2.40 33.15
C VAL A 14 8.15 2.64 31.84
N ALA A 15 7.89 3.91 31.52
CA ALA A 15 7.41 4.29 30.20
C ALA A 15 8.56 4.06 29.20
N VAL A 16 8.52 2.92 28.50
CA VAL A 16 9.41 2.67 27.36
C VAL A 16 8.95 3.61 26.23
N SER A 17 9.60 4.75 26.10
CA SER A 17 9.46 5.60 24.93
C SER A 17 10.07 4.87 23.75
N VAL A 18 9.22 4.23 22.94
CA VAL A 18 9.61 3.66 21.64
C VAL A 18 10.11 4.83 20.79
N VAL A 19 11.42 4.98 20.69
CA VAL A 19 12.05 5.88 19.73
C VAL A 19 11.72 5.30 18.36
N SER A 20 10.64 5.79 17.77
CA SER A 20 10.14 5.29 16.50
C SER A 20 11.09 5.75 15.39
N ALA A 21 12.12 4.94 15.13
CA ALA A 21 12.96 5.13 13.96
C ALA A 21 12.07 5.03 12.71
N LYS A 22 12.14 6.05 11.85
CA LYS A 22 11.36 6.05 10.62
C LYS A 22 12.01 5.09 9.63
N MET A 23 11.37 3.94 9.42
CA MET A 23 11.68 2.99 8.36
C MET A 23 11.44 3.65 7.00
N HIS A 24 12.23 3.29 5.99
CA HIS A 24 12.11 3.84 4.65
C HIS A 24 12.16 2.71 3.62
N ILE A 25 11.26 2.76 2.65
CA ILE A 25 11.20 1.82 1.54
C ILE A 25 11.10 2.60 0.23
N TRP A 26 11.74 2.05 -0.79
CA TRP A 26 11.60 2.49 -2.16
C TRP A 26 11.27 1.29 -3.03
N VAL A 27 10.30 1.45 -3.93
CA VAL A 27 9.90 0.46 -4.92
C VAL A 27 10.09 1.08 -6.30
N PHE A 28 10.58 0.30 -7.26
CA PHE A 28 10.91 0.78 -8.60
C PHE A 28 10.32 -0.13 -9.69
N ASP A 29 9.95 0.46 -10.82
CA ASP A 29 9.24 -0.19 -11.94
C ASP A 29 10.14 -0.48 -13.18
N GLY A 30 11.42 -0.72 -12.97
CA GLY A 30 12.31 -1.09 -14.05
C GLY A 30 13.76 -1.19 -13.60
N ALA A 31 14.58 -1.90 -14.36
CA ALA A 31 16.02 -2.05 -14.10
C ALA A 31 16.87 -1.01 -14.85
N HIS A 32 16.27 0.07 -15.36
CA HIS A 32 16.94 1.06 -16.21
C HIS A 32 16.94 2.46 -15.59
N TYR A 33 17.82 3.32 -16.08
CA TYR A 33 17.96 4.69 -15.60
C TYR A 33 16.71 5.51 -15.96
N GLY A 34 16.03 6.07 -14.94
CA GLY A 34 14.80 6.85 -15.13
C GLY A 34 13.50 6.08 -14.91
N ALA A 35 13.56 4.80 -14.49
CA ALA A 35 12.37 4.05 -14.07
C ALA A 35 11.61 4.79 -12.94
N ASP A 36 10.29 4.73 -12.98
CA ASP A 36 9.45 5.33 -11.96
C ASP A 36 9.73 4.68 -10.61
N ARG A 37 9.74 5.54 -9.59
CA ARG A 37 10.10 5.16 -8.24
C ARG A 37 9.11 5.74 -7.27
N TRP A 38 8.51 4.86 -6.49
CA TRP A 38 7.70 5.23 -5.34
C TRP A 38 8.48 4.98 -4.06
N SER A 39 8.22 5.79 -3.04
CA SER A 39 8.86 5.63 -1.74
C SER A 39 8.00 6.18 -0.63
N MET A 40 8.14 5.59 0.56
CA MET A 40 7.47 6.09 1.75
C MET A 40 8.30 5.88 3.01
N LYS A 41 8.10 6.77 3.99
CA LYS A 41 8.58 6.57 5.37
C LYS A 41 7.44 6.07 6.23
N PHE A 42 7.71 5.09 7.08
CA PHE A 42 6.73 4.46 7.94
C PHE A 42 7.36 4.06 9.27
N SER A 43 6.53 3.66 10.24
CA SER A 43 7.01 3.31 11.59
C SER A 43 6.30 2.12 12.21
N THR A 44 5.30 1.56 11.52
CA THR A 44 4.44 0.53 12.09
C THR A 44 4.74 -0.83 11.45
N THR A 45 5.31 -1.74 12.26
CA THR A 45 5.40 -3.17 11.94
C THR A 45 4.01 -3.82 11.97
N ARG A 46 3.81 -4.94 11.26
CA ARG A 46 2.51 -5.64 11.19
C ARG A 46 1.32 -4.78 10.72
N LYS A 47 1.59 -3.70 10.00
CA LYS A 47 0.63 -2.98 9.16
C LYS A 47 0.88 -3.36 7.72
N CYS A 48 -0.18 -3.57 6.96
CA CYS A 48 -0.06 -3.85 5.54
C CYS A 48 -0.11 -2.54 4.74
N TYR A 49 0.90 -2.31 3.91
CA TYR A 49 0.99 -1.13 3.05
C TYR A 49 0.75 -1.54 1.60
N THR A 50 -0.37 -1.13 1.02
CA THR A 50 -0.72 -1.40 -0.38
C THR A 50 -0.30 -0.20 -1.22
N PHE A 51 0.51 -0.43 -2.24
CA PHE A 51 1.11 0.62 -3.08
C PHE A 51 0.89 0.37 -4.59
N SER A 52 0.04 -0.59 -4.94
CA SER A 52 -0.33 -0.92 -6.33
C SER A 52 -0.76 0.29 -7.16
N SER A 53 -1.38 1.29 -6.52
CA SER A 53 -1.82 2.54 -7.17
C SER A 53 -0.72 3.60 -7.30
N CYS A 54 0.47 3.36 -6.75
CA CYS A 54 1.57 4.32 -6.74
C CYS A 54 2.54 4.18 -7.91
N LEU A 55 2.56 3.00 -8.52
CA LEU A 55 3.45 2.61 -9.61
C LEU A 55 2.61 1.91 -10.67
N ASP A 56 3.05 1.99 -11.92
CA ASP A 56 2.47 1.17 -12.97
C ASP A 56 2.65 -0.33 -12.68
N GLU A 57 1.91 -1.18 -13.39
CA GLU A 57 1.67 -2.58 -12.99
C GLU A 57 2.91 -3.48 -12.82
N ASN A 58 4.14 -2.99 -13.05
CA ASN A 58 5.35 -3.79 -13.22
C ASN A 58 6.48 -3.43 -12.25
N SER A 59 6.20 -3.34 -10.94
CA SER A 59 7.29 -3.18 -9.96
C SER A 59 8.28 -4.34 -10.04
N VAL A 60 9.58 -4.05 -10.22
CA VAL A 60 10.61 -5.08 -10.43
C VAL A 60 11.44 -5.32 -9.18
N GLY A 61 11.41 -4.42 -8.21
CA GLY A 61 12.13 -4.61 -6.97
C GLY A 61 11.94 -3.46 -5.97
N ALA A 62 12.66 -3.58 -4.86
CA ALA A 62 12.66 -2.59 -3.80
C ALA A 62 13.98 -2.53 -3.04
N ASP A 63 14.24 -1.36 -2.47
CA ASP A 63 15.29 -1.09 -1.49
C ASP A 63 14.64 -0.65 -0.18
N TRP A 64 15.31 -0.90 0.94
CA TRP A 64 14.85 -0.44 2.25
C TRP A 64 16.01 -0.15 3.18
N GLU A 65 15.76 0.71 4.17
CA GLU A 65 16.69 0.98 5.26
C GLU A 65 15.96 1.32 6.56
N GLY A 66 16.68 1.18 7.67
CA GLY A 66 16.16 1.49 9.00
C GLY A 66 15.05 0.57 9.48
N ILE A 67 14.91 -0.63 8.88
CA ILE A 67 13.87 -1.60 9.24
C ILE A 67 14.08 -2.12 10.66
N ASP A 68 13.07 -1.91 11.49
CA ASP A 68 12.98 -2.42 12.86
C ASP A 68 12.00 -3.59 12.90
N GLY A 69 12.47 -4.76 12.47
CA GLY A 69 11.67 -5.97 12.34
C GLY A 69 12.51 -7.18 11.92
N SER A 70 11.89 -8.35 11.85
CA SER A 70 12.54 -9.60 11.47
C SER A 70 12.68 -9.77 9.95
N ALA A 71 11.78 -9.17 9.17
CA ALA A 71 11.83 -9.19 7.70
C ALA A 71 10.96 -8.09 7.07
N VAL A 72 11.31 -7.69 5.85
CA VAL A 72 10.38 -7.00 4.94
C VAL A 72 9.77 -8.05 4.02
N VAL A 73 8.45 -8.12 3.99
CA VAL A 73 7.72 -9.11 3.20
C VAL A 73 6.90 -8.41 2.15
N PHE A 74 7.15 -8.76 0.89
CA PHE A 74 6.43 -8.24 -0.27
C PHE A 74 5.46 -9.28 -0.78
N TYR A 75 4.28 -8.82 -1.18
CA TYR A 75 3.17 -9.66 -1.59
C TYR A 75 2.76 -9.34 -3.02
N GLU A 76 2.46 -10.39 -3.78
CA GLU A 76 2.00 -10.32 -5.17
C GLU A 76 0.65 -9.61 -5.31
N LYS A 77 -0.21 -9.67 -4.27
CA LYS A 77 -1.52 -9.01 -4.25
C LYS A 77 -1.56 -7.90 -3.22
N GLU A 78 -2.60 -7.08 -3.33
CA GLU A 78 -2.92 -6.05 -2.33
C GLU A 78 -3.25 -6.67 -0.97
N GLN A 79 -3.27 -5.84 0.07
CA GLN A 79 -3.70 -6.23 1.42
C GLN A 79 -2.93 -7.44 1.99
N CYS A 80 -1.66 -7.60 1.58
CA CYS A 80 -0.74 -8.61 2.07
C CYS A 80 -1.22 -10.05 1.83
N GLN A 81 -1.77 -10.27 0.63
CA GLN A 81 -2.31 -11.56 0.18
C GLN A 81 -1.49 -12.18 -0.96
N GLY A 82 -1.76 -13.45 -1.25
CA GLY A 82 -1.15 -14.17 -2.38
C GLY A 82 0.27 -14.65 -2.10
N SER A 83 1.04 -14.84 -3.16
CA SER A 83 2.44 -15.24 -3.09
C SER A 83 3.28 -14.17 -2.39
N LYS A 84 4.30 -14.58 -1.65
CA LYS A 84 5.15 -13.66 -0.88
C LYS A 84 6.63 -13.89 -1.10
N PHE A 85 7.38 -12.80 -1.05
CA PHE A 85 8.82 -12.75 -0.96
C PHE A 85 9.20 -12.27 0.43
N VAL A 86 10.01 -13.04 1.16
CA VAL A 86 10.44 -12.71 2.52
C VAL A 86 11.91 -12.31 2.46
N SER A 87 12.22 -11.06 2.81
CA SER A 87 13.61 -10.59 2.84
C SER A 87 14.38 -11.22 4.00
N ARG A 88 15.68 -11.44 3.80
CA ARG A 88 16.61 -11.93 4.83
C ARG A 88 17.61 -10.88 5.29
N SER A 89 17.52 -9.67 4.74
CA SER A 89 18.50 -8.59 4.95
C SER A 89 17.82 -7.41 5.61
N VAL A 90 17.99 -7.27 6.92
CA VAL A 90 17.55 -6.14 7.74
C VAL A 90 18.73 -5.67 8.62
N PRO A 91 18.84 -4.38 8.97
CA PRO A 91 17.86 -3.30 8.78
C PRO A 91 17.87 -2.66 7.38
N LYS A 92 18.84 -3.01 6.52
CA LYS A 92 18.98 -2.48 5.16
C LYS A 92 19.10 -3.62 4.15
N GLY A 93 18.54 -3.43 2.96
CA GLY A 93 18.63 -4.42 1.90
C GLY A 93 17.99 -3.97 0.60
N GLN A 94 18.09 -4.85 -0.39
CA GLN A 94 17.48 -4.70 -1.70
C GLN A 94 17.02 -6.06 -2.20
N ALA A 95 16.00 -6.09 -3.06
CA ALA A 95 15.53 -7.32 -3.72
C ALA A 95 14.89 -7.01 -5.07
N MET A 96 15.10 -7.91 -6.03
CA MET A 96 14.26 -8.00 -7.24
C MET A 96 13.11 -8.98 -7.00
N PHE A 97 11.93 -8.66 -7.51
CA PHE A 97 10.75 -9.51 -7.42
C PHE A 97 10.69 -10.48 -8.60
N SER A 98 10.30 -11.73 -8.32
CA SER A 98 10.02 -12.74 -9.35
C SER A 98 8.52 -12.82 -9.69
N PHE A 99 7.72 -11.84 -9.28
CA PHE A 99 6.28 -11.80 -9.52
C PHE A 99 6.01 -11.30 -10.94
N SER A 100 5.11 -11.96 -11.68
CA SER A 100 4.82 -11.63 -13.08
C SER A 100 4.28 -10.21 -13.26
N LYS A 101 3.61 -9.67 -12.23
CA LYS A 101 3.08 -8.30 -12.18
C LYS A 101 3.68 -7.48 -11.02
N GLY A 102 4.87 -7.84 -10.57
CA GLY A 102 5.50 -7.19 -9.43
C GLY A 102 4.78 -7.36 -8.09
N ALA A 103 5.30 -6.72 -7.06
CA ALA A 103 4.66 -6.66 -5.76
C ALA A 103 3.62 -5.53 -5.72
N LYS A 104 2.56 -5.72 -4.93
CA LYS A 104 1.43 -4.78 -4.79
C LYS A 104 1.24 -4.29 -3.35
N SER A 105 1.76 -5.05 -2.38
CA SER A 105 1.76 -4.63 -0.98
C SER A 105 2.98 -5.16 -0.25
N PHE A 106 3.32 -4.55 0.88
CA PHE A 106 4.37 -5.04 1.77
C PHE A 106 3.97 -4.93 3.25
N MET A 107 4.67 -5.68 4.08
CA MET A 107 4.57 -5.62 5.54
C MET A 107 5.92 -5.90 6.15
N VAL A 108 6.26 -5.20 7.23
CA VAL A 108 7.39 -5.57 8.09
C VAL A 108 6.89 -6.55 9.14
N TRP A 109 7.45 -7.76 9.14
CA TRP A 109 7.25 -8.75 10.19
C TRP A 109 8.13 -8.40 11.40
N ASP A 110 7.64 -8.70 12.58
CA ASP A 110 8.36 -8.61 13.85
C ASP A 110 8.10 -9.90 14.67
N ASP A 111 7.24 -9.85 15.69
CA ASP A 111 6.77 -10.97 16.51
C ASP A 111 5.67 -11.79 15.82
N GLY A 112 5.14 -11.31 14.70
CA GLY A 112 4.07 -11.96 13.95
C GLY A 112 4.14 -11.79 12.44
N MET A 113 3.51 -12.72 11.73
CA MET A 113 3.46 -12.77 10.26
C MET A 113 2.14 -12.23 9.67
N TYR A 114 1.25 -11.67 10.51
CA TYR A 114 -0.09 -11.21 10.13
C TYR A 114 -0.24 -9.71 10.36
N ALA A 115 -0.97 -9.05 9.45
CA ALA A 115 -1.25 -7.62 9.46
C ALA A 115 -2.30 -7.24 10.52
N THR A 116 -1.92 -7.26 11.80
CA THR A 116 -2.84 -6.97 12.91
C THR A 116 -2.97 -5.49 13.24
N LYS A 117 -2.13 -4.62 12.66
CA LYS A 117 -2.18 -3.17 12.85
C LYS A 117 -2.87 -2.43 11.68
N GLY A 118 -3.66 -3.17 10.89
CA GLY A 118 -4.52 -2.62 9.83
C GLY A 118 -3.87 -2.60 8.45
N ILE A 119 -4.57 -1.93 7.52
CA ILE A 119 -4.21 -1.78 6.12
C ILE A 119 -4.11 -0.29 5.80
N GLU A 120 -3.09 0.10 5.05
CA GLU A 120 -2.88 1.44 4.52
C GLU A 120 -2.86 1.38 2.99
N LEU A 121 -3.64 2.23 2.34
CA LEU A 121 -3.78 2.31 0.89
C LEU A 121 -3.05 3.55 0.41
N GLU A 122 -1.84 3.37 -0.09
CA GLU A 122 -1.00 4.44 -0.60
C GLU A 122 -1.46 4.84 -2.01
N CYS A 123 -1.42 6.14 -2.29
CA CYS A 123 -1.77 6.73 -3.59
C CYS A 123 -3.21 6.50 -4.08
N LEU A 124 -4.14 6.10 -3.20
CA LEU A 124 -5.55 5.88 -3.58
C LEU A 124 -6.20 7.14 -4.18
N GLU A 125 -5.87 8.34 -3.67
CA GLU A 125 -6.37 9.59 -4.23
C GLU A 125 -5.90 9.85 -5.66
N ARG A 126 -4.67 9.44 -6.02
CA ARG A 126 -4.17 9.53 -7.41
C ARG A 126 -4.90 8.58 -8.35
N ALA A 127 -5.17 7.35 -7.90
CA ALA A 127 -5.94 6.39 -8.69
C ALA A 127 -7.37 6.89 -8.97
N THR A 128 -8.03 7.48 -7.98
CA THR A 128 -9.38 8.04 -8.15
C THR A 128 -9.39 9.22 -9.12
N LEU A 129 -8.40 10.12 -9.06
CA LEU A 129 -8.31 11.25 -9.99
C LEU A 129 -8.01 10.83 -11.44
N ASN A 130 -7.14 9.84 -11.63
CA ASN A 130 -6.89 9.26 -12.95
C ASN A 130 -8.13 8.53 -13.50
N ALA A 131 -8.88 7.83 -12.65
CA ALA A 131 -10.12 7.17 -13.05
C ALA A 131 -11.19 8.18 -13.50
N THR A 132 -11.32 9.32 -12.81
CA THR A 132 -12.25 10.39 -13.22
C THR A 132 -11.86 10.97 -14.58
N ASN A 133 -10.58 11.28 -14.82
CA ASN A 133 -10.12 11.78 -16.12
C ASN A 133 -10.29 10.76 -17.27
N ALA A 134 -10.15 9.47 -16.99
CA ALA A 134 -10.40 8.40 -17.97
C ALA A 134 -11.91 8.19 -18.24
N SER A 135 -12.75 8.41 -17.23
CA SER A 135 -14.21 8.32 -17.34
C SER A 135 -14.79 9.48 -18.16
N ASP A 136 -14.20 10.67 -18.07
CA ASP A 136 -14.58 11.82 -18.90
C ASP A 136 -14.21 11.62 -20.39
N SER A 137 -13.27 10.73 -20.68
CA SER A 137 -12.85 10.39 -22.05
C SER A 137 -13.73 9.31 -22.71
N SER A 138 -14.69 8.72 -21.98
CA SER A 138 -15.57 7.65 -22.48
C SER A 138 -17.06 7.97 -22.39
N ALA A 139 -17.44 9.20 -22.02
CA ALA A 139 -18.83 9.67 -21.93
C ALA A 139 -19.37 10.31 -23.23
N ALA A 140 -18.83 9.97 -24.40
CA ALA A 140 -19.33 10.46 -25.69
C ALA A 140 -19.57 9.31 -26.69
N ALA A 141 -20.45 8.37 -26.36
CA ALA A 141 -21.06 7.48 -27.37
C ALA A 141 -22.31 6.74 -26.85
N PHE A 142 -23.34 7.44 -26.37
CA PHE A 142 -24.68 6.85 -26.27
C PHE A 142 -25.76 7.92 -26.22
N ASP A 143 -26.33 8.21 -27.39
CA ASP A 143 -27.76 8.37 -27.70
C ASP A 143 -27.79 8.79 -29.18
N ASP A 144 -28.30 7.97 -30.10
CA ASP A 144 -29.71 8.12 -30.44
C ASP A 144 -30.27 6.82 -31.04
N VAL A 145 -31.22 6.21 -30.33
CA VAL A 145 -32.10 5.17 -30.86
C VAL A 145 -33.23 5.87 -31.59
N ILE A 146 -33.11 6.02 -32.92
CA ILE A 146 -34.24 6.45 -33.77
C ILE A 146 -35.09 5.22 -34.12
N LEU A 147 -36.24 5.08 -33.45
CA LEU A 147 -37.34 4.21 -33.89
C LEU A 147 -38.31 4.98 -34.81
N PRO A 148 -38.92 4.31 -35.80
CA PRO A 148 -39.60 4.96 -36.92
C PRO A 148 -40.98 5.47 -36.51
N SER A 149 -41.28 6.73 -36.83
CA SER A 149 -42.63 7.29 -36.71
C SER A 149 -43.18 7.57 -38.10
N SER A 150 -44.22 6.82 -38.43
CA SER A 150 -45.00 6.82 -39.66
C SER A 150 -45.66 8.17 -39.96
N ASP A 151 -45.60 8.53 -41.24
CA ASP A 151 -46.20 9.68 -41.90
C ASP A 151 -47.73 9.72 -41.77
N SER A 152 -48.27 10.87 -41.35
CA SER A 152 -49.65 11.27 -41.64
C SER A 152 -49.83 12.78 -41.38
N SER A 153 -49.85 13.61 -42.44
CA SER A 153 -51.08 14.32 -42.86
C SER A 153 -50.85 15.41 -43.94
N LEU A 154 -51.59 15.25 -45.06
CA LEU A 154 -52.44 16.23 -45.76
C LEU A 154 -51.86 17.49 -46.46
N GLY A 155 -52.04 17.57 -47.79
CA GLY A 155 -52.71 18.74 -48.41
C GLY A 155 -52.11 19.40 -49.66
N ASN A 156 -52.69 19.07 -50.82
CA ASN A 156 -53.01 19.92 -51.99
C ASN A 156 -51.89 20.60 -52.83
N ALA A 157 -51.74 20.10 -54.06
CA ALA A 157 -51.84 20.88 -55.29
C ALA A 157 -52.54 20.03 -56.36
#